data_AF-K9WMW6-F1
#
_entry.id   AF-K9WMW6-F1
#
_cell.length_a   1.000
_cell.length_b   1.000
_cell.length_c   1.000
_cell.angle_alpha   90.00
_cell.angle_beta   90.00
_cell.angle_gamma   90.00
#
_symmetry.space_group_name_H-M   'P 1'
#
loop_
_entity.id
_entity.type
_entity.pdbx_description
1 polymer ?
#
loop_
_entity_poly.entity_id
_entity_poly.type
_entity_poly.pdbx_seq_one_letter_code
_entity_poly.pdbx_strand_id
1 'polypeptide(L)'
;MLLPPRLVTFGSGLSLGAPGLRHLAWSNRLPFNSLSLFISWMIKSRIRSIKNVLTVKWNRLLLSQQESYTLLSKRDEPREIALLKQKIRSRTSLLILLGVLSFFLGIGYSLIYRSPDDLEYAEIEEYTEVQAKSNIPPNSKYSGISSKVNIKIKAVGDIVPGTNYPTNRLHPNKKVLFQSVKPLLQGADFLFGNFESTLTNHPYSAKGVGGGLVVPFRTPPSYTQILKEAGFDIMSVANNHSYDFYVQGFRDTIQNLEKTGIKAVGKKGQILIAHYQGVSIAWIGFSYFDYHNSINNLARAKALVQKASKRADIVVISVHAGAEGTGAMRVRNKTEVFANENRGNLVKFSHTMIDNGADLILGHSPHVPRAVELYKGKFIAYSLGNFLGYRTLSTQAELAYSLVLEVELNNQGDFVSGNIIPVHLNRQGIPYPDPKGRSIKLIRQLTQLDFPKTALTIKSNGQILRK
;
A
#
# COMPACT_ATOMS: atom_id res chain seq x y z
N MET A 1 -45.06 70.15 -1.50
CA MET A 1 -45.16 68.92 -0.67
C MET A 1 -46.45 68.21 -1.09
N LEU A 2 -46.39 66.89 -1.36
CA LEU A 2 -47.44 65.97 -1.86
C LEU A 2 -47.72 65.92 -3.39
N LEU A 3 -47.11 64.90 -4.04
CA LEU A 3 -47.50 63.90 -5.10
C LEU A 3 -48.66 64.23 -6.10
N PRO A 4 -48.87 63.54 -7.29
CA PRO A 4 -48.50 62.16 -7.67
C PRO A 4 -48.24 61.96 -9.24
N PRO A 5 -48.65 60.87 -9.97
CA PRO A 5 -47.82 60.16 -10.96
C PRO A 5 -48.34 60.24 -12.42
N ARG A 6 -47.70 59.58 -13.40
CA ARG A 6 -48.32 59.29 -14.70
C ARG A 6 -48.04 57.88 -15.25
N LEU A 7 -49.15 57.25 -15.61
CA LEU A 7 -49.33 56.10 -16.50
C LEU A 7 -48.99 56.44 -17.96
N VAL A 8 -48.59 55.43 -18.74
CA VAL A 8 -48.95 55.33 -20.16
C VAL A 8 -49.36 53.88 -20.48
N THR A 9 -50.39 53.79 -21.32
CA THR A 9 -51.25 52.66 -21.68
C THR A 9 -51.05 52.18 -23.12
N PHE A 10 -51.32 50.87 -23.32
CA PHE A 10 -51.98 50.14 -24.44
C PHE A 10 -51.52 50.22 -25.92
N GLY A 11 -51.56 49.03 -26.56
CA GLY A 11 -51.69 48.79 -28.01
C GLY A 11 -51.12 47.42 -28.44
N SER A 12 -51.89 46.31 -28.39
CA SER A 12 -52.70 45.71 -29.47
C SER A 12 -51.93 44.77 -30.43
N GLY A 13 -52.33 43.49 -30.48
CA GLY A 13 -51.89 42.54 -31.52
C GLY A 13 -52.15 41.07 -31.20
N LEU A 14 -53.36 40.59 -31.50
CA LEU A 14 -53.74 39.17 -31.53
C LEU A 14 -53.25 38.51 -32.83
N SER A 15 -52.66 37.31 -32.74
CA SER A 15 -52.59 36.34 -33.83
C SER A 15 -52.63 34.93 -33.25
N LEU A 16 -53.66 34.18 -33.64
CA LEU A 16 -53.93 32.79 -33.28
C LEU A 16 -53.19 31.86 -34.25
N GLY A 17 -52.49 30.87 -33.71
CA GLY A 17 -51.94 29.74 -34.44
C GLY A 17 -51.70 28.54 -33.52
N ALA A 18 -52.56 27.53 -33.61
CA ALA A 18 -52.36 26.16 -33.14
C ALA A 18 -52.51 25.23 -34.38
N PRO A 19 -52.10 23.94 -34.37
CA PRO A 19 -51.69 23.10 -33.24
C PRO A 19 -50.43 22.23 -33.48
N GLY A 20 -49.89 21.64 -32.41
CA GLY A 20 -48.81 20.65 -32.51
C GLY A 20 -48.56 19.93 -31.18
N LEU A 21 -49.32 18.85 -30.94
CA LEU A 21 -49.16 17.91 -29.83
C LEU A 21 -47.73 17.33 -29.78
N ARG A 22 -47.02 17.52 -28.66
CA ARG A 22 -45.93 16.64 -28.25
C ARG A 22 -46.05 16.34 -26.75
N HIS A 23 -46.19 15.04 -26.46
CA HIS A 23 -46.17 14.46 -25.13
C HIS A 23 -44.90 14.84 -24.35
N LEU A 24 -45.08 15.35 -23.13
CA LEU A 24 -44.03 15.41 -22.10
C LEU A 24 -44.59 14.81 -20.82
N ALA A 25 -44.21 13.55 -20.57
CA ALA A 25 -44.44 12.87 -19.31
C ALA A 25 -43.53 13.46 -18.23
N TRP A 26 -44.13 14.08 -17.21
CA TRP A 26 -43.43 14.39 -15.96
C TRP A 26 -43.56 13.18 -15.03
N SER A 27 -42.45 12.48 -14.84
CA SER A 27 -42.31 11.41 -13.85
C SER A 27 -41.85 12.01 -12.51
N ASN A 28 -42.68 11.86 -11.47
CA ASN A 28 -42.25 12.03 -10.09
C ASN A 28 -41.36 10.84 -9.69
N ARG A 29 -40.04 11.05 -9.61
CA ARG A 29 -39.13 10.15 -8.87
C ARG A 29 -38.13 10.98 -8.08
N LEU A 30 -38.32 11.02 -6.76
CA LEU A 30 -37.27 11.37 -5.80
C LEU A 30 -36.10 10.38 -5.97
N PRO A 31 -34.83 10.81 -5.89
CA PRO A 31 -33.70 9.91 -6.07
C PRO A 31 -33.56 8.95 -4.87
N PHE A 32 -33.59 7.66 -5.16
CA PHE A 32 -33.47 6.52 -4.22
C PHE A 32 -32.24 6.56 -3.28
N ASN A 33 -31.24 7.41 -3.57
CA ASN A 33 -29.98 7.46 -2.82
C ASN A 33 -30.05 8.26 -1.50
N SER A 34 -30.99 9.19 -1.33
CA SER A 34 -31.12 9.94 -0.07
C SER A 34 -31.85 9.15 1.01
N LEU A 35 -32.84 8.34 0.62
CA LEU A 35 -33.60 7.49 1.53
C LEU A 35 -32.77 6.31 2.04
N SER A 36 -31.92 5.69 1.21
CA SER A 36 -31.06 4.58 1.63
C SER A 36 -29.97 5.02 2.61
N LEU A 37 -29.38 6.21 2.40
CA LEU A 37 -28.39 6.80 3.30
C LEU A 37 -29.02 7.23 4.63
N PHE A 38 -30.22 7.82 4.58
CA PHE A 38 -30.96 8.20 5.78
C PHE A 38 -31.42 6.98 6.61
N ILE A 39 -31.92 5.93 5.95
CA ILE A 39 -32.27 4.65 6.58
C ILE A 39 -31.02 3.97 7.16
N SER A 40 -29.90 3.95 6.43
CA SER A 40 -28.63 3.38 6.92
C SER A 40 -28.10 4.14 8.14
N TRP A 41 -28.19 5.47 8.16
CA TRP A 41 -27.81 6.29 9.31
C TRP A 41 -28.75 6.07 10.50
N MET A 42 -30.07 6.05 10.29
CA MET A 42 -31.05 5.74 11.35
C MET A 42 -30.84 4.34 11.94
N ILE A 43 -30.55 3.35 11.11
CA ILE A 43 -30.29 1.97 11.53
C ILE A 43 -28.97 1.91 12.32
N LYS A 44 -27.87 2.52 11.84
CA LYS A 44 -26.59 2.54 12.56
C LYS A 44 -26.69 3.27 13.91
N SER A 45 -27.42 4.37 13.96
CA SER A 45 -27.68 5.13 15.18
C SER A 45 -28.52 4.32 16.18
N ARG A 46 -29.60 3.67 15.72
CA ARG A 46 -30.42 2.78 16.55
C ARG A 46 -29.64 1.55 17.03
N ILE A 47 -28.80 0.92 16.19
CA ILE A 47 -27.96 -0.21 16.59
C ILE A 47 -26.95 0.20 17.66
N ARG A 48 -26.34 1.39 17.54
CA ARG A 48 -25.40 1.90 18.55
C ARG A 48 -26.10 2.20 19.87
N SER A 49 -27.31 2.77 19.81
CA SER A 49 -28.16 2.99 20.98
C SER A 49 -28.59 1.67 21.64
N ILE A 50 -29.03 0.69 20.85
CA ILE A 50 -29.40 -0.65 21.32
C ILE A 50 -28.20 -1.37 21.94
N LYS A 51 -27.01 -1.32 21.32
CA LYS A 51 -25.78 -1.90 21.89
C LYS A 51 -25.46 -1.28 23.25
N ASN A 52 -25.50 0.05 23.37
CA ASN A 52 -25.23 0.71 24.64
C ASN A 52 -26.27 0.39 25.72
N VAL A 53 -27.56 0.37 25.37
CA VAL A 53 -28.65 0.00 26.30
C VAL A 53 -28.54 -1.45 26.71
N LEU A 54 -28.22 -2.36 25.78
CA LEU A 54 -28.02 -3.78 26.07
C LEU A 54 -26.81 -3.96 26.97
N THR A 55 -25.64 -3.37 26.67
CA THR A 55 -24.43 -3.50 27.51
C THR A 55 -24.64 -2.97 28.93
N VAL A 56 -25.31 -1.82 29.09
CA VAL A 56 -25.62 -1.26 30.41
C VAL A 56 -26.60 -2.14 31.18
N LYS A 57 -27.65 -2.66 30.52
CA LYS A 57 -28.57 -3.62 31.13
C LYS A 57 -27.88 -4.93 31.47
N TRP A 58 -26.96 -5.40 30.61
CA TRP A 58 -26.19 -6.63 30.77
C TRP A 58 -25.27 -6.57 31.99
N ASN A 59 -24.54 -5.46 32.16
CA ASN A 59 -23.68 -5.24 33.33
C ASN A 59 -24.49 -5.10 34.63
N ARG A 60 -25.63 -4.40 34.62
CA ARG A 60 -26.53 -4.32 35.80
C ARG A 60 -27.12 -5.68 36.19
N LEU A 61 -27.46 -6.52 35.21
CA LEU A 61 -28.01 -7.85 35.46
C LEU A 61 -26.96 -8.80 36.05
N LEU A 62 -25.72 -8.77 35.56
CA LEU A 62 -24.62 -9.56 36.13
C LEU A 62 -24.29 -9.17 37.56
N LEU A 63 -24.22 -7.87 37.84
CA LEU A 63 -24.03 -7.36 39.20
C LEU A 63 -25.15 -7.85 40.14
N SER A 64 -26.41 -7.81 39.68
CA SER A 64 -27.55 -8.31 40.47
C SER A 64 -27.50 -9.83 40.72
N GLN A 65 -26.97 -10.62 39.76
CA GLN A 65 -26.78 -12.05 39.98
C GLN A 65 -25.65 -12.32 40.96
N GLN A 66 -24.54 -11.61 40.88
CA GLN A 66 -23.41 -11.76 41.78
C GLN A 66 -23.77 -11.39 43.22
N GLU A 67 -24.56 -10.32 43.42
CA GLU A 67 -25.15 -9.99 44.73
C GLU A 67 -26.09 -11.09 45.24
N SER A 68 -26.95 -11.65 44.37
CA SER A 68 -27.87 -12.74 44.73
C SER A 68 -27.11 -14.02 45.14
N TYR A 69 -26.01 -14.37 44.45
CA TYR A 69 -25.15 -15.50 44.81
C TYR A 69 -24.42 -15.29 46.15
N THR A 70 -24.05 -14.05 46.46
CA THR A 70 -23.39 -13.68 47.72
C THR A 70 -24.37 -13.71 48.92
N LEU A 71 -25.65 -13.43 48.68
CA LEU A 71 -26.71 -13.58 49.68
C LEU A 71 -27.07 -15.06 49.94
N LEU A 72 -27.00 -15.90 48.89
CA LEU A 72 -27.23 -17.35 48.95
C LEU A 72 -26.21 -18.09 49.83
N SER A 73 -24.97 -17.60 49.94
CA SER A 73 -23.92 -18.24 50.75
C SER A 73 -24.00 -17.92 52.25
N LYS A 74 -24.96 -17.08 52.67
CA LYS A 74 -25.10 -16.60 54.06
C LYS A 74 -26.42 -16.98 54.74
N ARG A 75 -27.30 -17.75 54.09
CA ARG A 75 -28.62 -18.14 54.65
C ARG A 75 -28.74 -19.65 54.81
N ASP A 76 -29.30 -20.10 55.93
CA ASP A 76 -29.63 -21.51 56.24
C ASP A 76 -31.16 -21.78 56.11
N GLU A 77 -31.77 -21.39 54.99
CA GLU A 77 -33.18 -21.68 54.71
C GLU A 77 -33.39 -22.40 53.36
N PRO A 78 -33.61 -23.74 53.36
CA PRO A 78 -33.62 -24.55 52.13
C PRO A 78 -34.68 -24.18 51.08
N ARG A 79 -35.86 -23.69 51.49
CA ARG A 79 -36.97 -23.36 50.58
C ARG A 79 -36.73 -22.06 49.82
N GLU A 80 -36.21 -21.02 50.48
CA GLU A 80 -35.88 -19.75 49.80
C GLU A 80 -34.71 -19.91 48.81
N ILE A 81 -33.71 -20.73 49.18
CA ILE A 81 -32.58 -21.07 48.32
C ILE A 81 -33.04 -21.76 47.03
N ALA A 82 -34.01 -22.67 47.11
CA ALA A 82 -34.56 -23.36 45.95
C ALA A 82 -35.28 -22.40 44.98
N LEU A 83 -36.11 -21.50 45.50
CA LEU A 83 -36.82 -20.49 44.70
C LEU A 83 -35.85 -19.50 44.02
N LEU A 84 -34.80 -19.07 44.75
CA LEU A 84 -33.77 -18.21 44.18
C LEU A 84 -32.98 -18.92 43.07
N LYS A 85 -32.58 -20.19 43.28
CA LYS A 85 -31.88 -21.00 42.26
C LYS A 85 -32.73 -21.18 40.99
N GLN A 86 -34.03 -21.41 41.13
CA GLN A 86 -34.94 -21.51 39.98
C GLN A 86 -35.03 -20.17 39.21
N LYS A 87 -35.10 -19.05 39.94
CA LYS A 87 -35.16 -17.69 39.35
C LYS A 87 -33.85 -17.28 38.68
N ILE A 88 -32.70 -17.71 39.21
CA ILE A 88 -31.39 -17.54 38.56
C ILE A 88 -31.35 -18.39 37.29
N ARG A 89 -31.69 -19.68 37.38
CA ARG A 89 -31.65 -20.62 36.23
C ARG A 89 -32.52 -20.14 35.06
N SER A 90 -33.74 -19.66 35.32
CA SER A 90 -34.62 -19.12 34.27
C SER A 90 -34.06 -17.85 33.61
N ARG A 91 -33.39 -16.99 34.38
CA ARG A 91 -32.70 -15.79 33.87
C ARG A 91 -31.45 -16.15 33.05
N THR A 92 -30.69 -17.14 33.47
CA THR A 92 -29.51 -17.61 32.71
C THR A 92 -29.92 -18.25 31.38
N SER A 93 -30.99 -19.05 31.37
CA SER A 93 -31.56 -19.61 30.14
C SER A 93 -32.02 -18.53 29.15
N LEU A 94 -32.66 -17.46 29.64
CA LEU A 94 -33.07 -16.33 28.80
C LEU A 94 -31.87 -15.59 28.19
N LEU A 95 -30.76 -15.44 28.94
CA LEU A 95 -29.54 -14.79 28.45
C LEU A 95 -28.85 -15.60 27.36
N ILE A 96 -28.77 -16.92 27.51
CA ILE A 96 -28.23 -17.82 26.49
C ILE A 96 -29.07 -17.72 25.22
N LEU A 97 -30.40 -17.74 25.33
CA LEU A 97 -31.30 -17.60 24.19
C LEU A 97 -31.09 -16.28 23.43
N LEU A 98 -30.95 -15.16 24.13
CA LEU A 98 -30.69 -13.85 23.52
C LEU A 98 -29.30 -13.76 22.86
N GLY A 99 -28.30 -14.41 23.44
CA GLY A 99 -26.96 -14.52 22.85
C GLY A 99 -26.96 -15.32 21.55
N VAL A 100 -27.66 -16.46 21.54
CA VAL A 100 -27.84 -17.31 20.36
C VAL A 100 -28.62 -16.56 19.26
N LEU A 101 -29.70 -15.87 19.61
CA LEU A 101 -30.47 -15.07 18.65
C LEU A 101 -29.62 -13.94 18.03
N SER A 102 -28.79 -13.28 18.83
CA SER A 102 -27.87 -12.23 18.36
C SER A 102 -26.78 -12.77 17.43
N PHE A 103 -26.28 -13.97 17.71
CA PHE A 103 -25.30 -14.66 16.85
C PHE A 103 -25.91 -15.00 15.48
N PHE A 104 -27.12 -15.57 15.44
CA PHE A 104 -27.80 -15.88 14.18
C PHE A 104 -28.22 -14.64 13.39
N LEU A 105 -28.63 -13.55 14.07
CA LEU A 105 -28.87 -12.26 13.41
C LEU A 105 -27.59 -11.65 12.83
N GLY A 106 -26.44 -11.86 13.48
CA GLY A 106 -25.12 -11.46 12.96
C GLY A 106 -24.71 -12.24 11.70
N ILE A 107 -24.95 -13.55 11.69
CA ILE A 107 -24.74 -14.39 10.50
C ILE A 107 -25.70 -13.99 9.38
N GLY A 108 -26.98 -13.82 9.68
CA GLY A 108 -27.97 -13.36 8.70
C GLY A 108 -27.61 -12.00 8.10
N TYR A 109 -27.14 -11.05 8.92
CA TYR A 109 -26.61 -9.77 8.45
C TYR A 109 -25.38 -9.95 7.53
N SER A 110 -24.43 -10.81 7.91
CA SER A 110 -23.24 -11.09 7.10
C SER A 110 -23.57 -11.78 5.76
N LEU A 111 -24.65 -12.56 5.70
CA LEU A 111 -25.10 -13.23 4.48
C LEU A 111 -25.90 -12.29 3.58
N ILE A 112 -26.67 -11.36 4.15
CA ILE A 112 -27.51 -10.39 3.41
C ILE A 112 -26.70 -9.17 2.94
N TYR A 113 -25.67 -8.75 3.69
CA TYR A 113 -24.83 -7.58 3.39
C TYR A 113 -23.43 -7.93 2.85
N ARG A 114 -23.25 -9.14 2.33
CA ARG A 114 -22.10 -9.44 1.49
C ARG A 114 -22.21 -8.55 0.25
N SER A 115 -21.27 -7.62 0.08
CA SER A 115 -21.32 -6.71 -1.07
C SER A 115 -21.25 -7.54 -2.35
N PRO A 116 -22.07 -7.27 -3.38
CA PRO A 116 -21.89 -7.85 -4.71
C PRO A 116 -20.47 -7.60 -5.26
N ASP A 117 -19.76 -6.60 -4.76
CA ASP A 117 -18.36 -6.30 -5.12
C ASP A 117 -17.34 -7.34 -4.65
N ASP A 118 -17.70 -8.24 -3.73
CA ASP A 118 -16.79 -9.28 -3.20
C ASP A 118 -16.71 -10.54 -4.10
N LEU A 119 -17.53 -10.62 -5.17
CA LEU A 119 -17.65 -11.80 -6.03
C LEU A 119 -17.36 -11.55 -7.52
N GLU A 120 -16.93 -10.34 -7.90
CA GLU A 120 -16.61 -10.02 -9.30
C GLU A 120 -15.25 -9.33 -9.44
N TYR A 121 -14.20 -10.06 -9.08
CA TYR A 121 -12.88 -9.86 -9.67
C TYR A 121 -12.54 -11.07 -10.52
N ALA A 122 -13.37 -11.29 -11.54
CA ALA A 122 -12.94 -12.03 -12.73
C ALA A 122 -11.78 -11.24 -13.37
N GLU A 123 -10.75 -11.98 -13.77
CA GLU A 123 -9.50 -11.50 -14.34
C GLU A 123 -9.73 -10.50 -15.48
N ILE A 124 -9.56 -9.21 -15.21
CA ILE A 124 -9.25 -8.23 -16.25
C ILE A 124 -7.75 -7.99 -16.18
N GLU A 125 -7.01 -8.78 -16.96
CA GLU A 125 -5.57 -8.63 -17.16
C GLU A 125 -5.31 -7.37 -18.01
N GLU A 126 -5.17 -6.23 -17.34
CA GLU A 126 -4.80 -4.97 -17.97
C GLU A 126 -3.28 -4.94 -18.21
N TYR A 127 -2.89 -5.18 -19.45
CA TYR A 127 -1.50 -5.08 -19.92
C TYR A 127 -1.18 -3.64 -20.30
N THR A 128 -0.12 -3.07 -19.72
CA THR A 128 0.43 -1.78 -20.16
C THR A 128 1.80 -2.03 -20.77
N GLU A 129 1.87 -2.18 -22.09
CA GLU A 129 3.13 -2.10 -22.84
C GLU A 129 3.57 -0.63 -22.86
N VAL A 130 4.82 -0.36 -22.48
CA VAL A 130 5.35 1.00 -22.45
C VAL A 130 6.66 1.06 -23.22
N GLN A 131 6.65 1.86 -24.28
CA GLN A 131 7.89 2.27 -24.95
C GLN A 131 8.62 3.30 -24.07
N ALA A 132 9.88 3.00 -23.72
CA ALA A 132 10.76 4.01 -23.16
C ALA A 132 11.07 5.08 -24.21
N LYS A 133 11.54 6.24 -23.75
CA LYS A 133 12.03 7.32 -24.62
C LYS A 133 13.21 6.82 -25.46
N SER A 134 12.90 6.33 -26.66
CA SER A 134 13.85 6.02 -27.71
C SER A 134 13.44 6.83 -28.93
N ASN A 135 14.30 7.74 -29.39
CA ASN A 135 14.10 8.47 -30.65
C ASN A 135 14.41 7.60 -31.89
N ILE A 136 14.14 6.29 -31.84
CA ILE A 136 14.43 5.36 -32.94
C ILE A 136 13.10 4.76 -33.41
N PRO A 137 12.69 4.97 -34.68
CA PRO A 137 11.44 4.44 -35.21
C PRO A 137 11.43 2.90 -35.21
N PRO A 138 10.27 2.27 -34.98
CA PRO A 138 10.16 0.82 -34.96
C PRO A 138 10.15 0.29 -36.40
N ASN A 139 11.34 0.01 -36.95
CA ASN A 139 11.44 -0.84 -38.13
C ASN A 139 12.85 -1.45 -38.26
N SER A 140 13.03 -2.65 -37.73
CA SER A 140 13.70 -3.73 -38.47
C SER A 140 13.48 -5.05 -37.73
N LYS A 141 13.20 -6.10 -38.50
CA LYS A 141 13.19 -7.49 -38.05
C LYS A 141 14.57 -7.79 -37.46
N TYR A 142 14.66 -8.10 -36.16
CA TYR A 142 15.93 -8.29 -35.46
C TYR A 142 16.61 -9.61 -35.87
N SER A 143 17.38 -9.53 -36.94
CA SER A 143 18.60 -10.32 -37.15
C SER A 143 19.70 -9.81 -36.21
N GLY A 144 20.17 -10.66 -35.30
CA GLY A 144 21.46 -10.54 -34.60
C GLY A 144 21.59 -9.40 -33.59
N ILE A 145 21.25 -9.65 -32.30
CA ILE A 145 21.74 -8.80 -31.20
C ILE A 145 23.24 -9.06 -31.03
N SER A 146 24.03 -8.28 -31.76
CA SER A 146 25.49 -8.19 -31.64
C SER A 146 25.85 -6.88 -30.90
N SER A 147 25.59 -6.80 -29.60
CA SER A 147 26.34 -5.96 -28.65
C SER A 147 25.93 -6.27 -27.20
N LYS A 148 26.91 -6.20 -26.28
CA LYS A 148 26.70 -6.32 -24.83
C LYS A 148 25.95 -5.08 -24.32
N VAL A 149 24.62 -5.09 -24.39
CA VAL A 149 23.81 -4.03 -23.77
C VAL A 149 23.79 -4.30 -22.27
N ASN A 150 24.33 -3.35 -21.51
CA ASN A 150 24.19 -3.33 -20.05
C ASN A 150 23.08 -2.35 -19.68
N ILE A 151 22.27 -2.72 -18.69
CA ILE A 151 21.15 -1.93 -18.19
C ILE A 151 21.47 -1.52 -16.77
N LYS A 152 21.47 -0.21 -16.55
CA LYS A 152 21.72 0.40 -15.26
C LYS A 152 20.41 0.80 -14.59
N ILE A 153 20.12 0.16 -13.47
CA ILE A 153 18.97 0.46 -12.62
C ILE A 153 19.47 1.17 -11.37
N LYS A 154 18.88 2.34 -11.06
CA LYS A 154 18.99 2.94 -9.73
C LYS A 154 17.72 2.66 -8.95
N ALA A 155 17.85 2.23 -7.71
CA ALA A 155 16.75 1.93 -6.82
C ALA A 155 16.94 2.63 -5.47
N VAL A 156 15.84 3.12 -4.91
CA VAL A 156 15.81 3.71 -3.57
C VAL A 156 14.77 3.01 -2.69
N GLY A 157 14.92 3.21 -1.39
CA GLY A 157 14.02 2.68 -0.37
C GLY A 157 12.65 3.34 -0.29
N ASP A 158 12.05 3.25 0.89
CA ASP A 158 10.67 3.63 1.16
C ASP A 158 10.49 5.16 1.10
N ILE A 159 9.47 5.60 0.34
CA ILE A 159 9.17 7.01 0.10
C ILE A 159 7.80 7.35 0.68
N VAL A 160 7.82 8.13 1.76
CA VAL A 160 6.67 8.76 2.40
C VAL A 160 6.92 10.28 2.43
N PRO A 161 6.42 11.04 1.43
CA PRO A 161 6.69 12.49 1.33
C PRO A 161 6.05 13.35 2.42
N GLY A 162 5.27 12.74 3.30
CA GLY A 162 4.42 13.40 4.29
C GLY A 162 2.94 13.11 4.03
N THR A 163 2.09 13.52 4.97
CA THR A 163 0.65 13.33 4.87
C THR A 163 -0.15 14.58 5.25
N ASN A 164 -1.33 14.78 4.64
CA ASN A 164 -2.30 15.79 5.06
C ASN A 164 -3.44 15.22 5.92
N TYR A 165 -3.30 14.01 6.46
CA TYR A 165 -4.35 13.32 7.21
C TYR A 165 -3.79 12.57 8.44
N PRO A 166 -4.53 12.47 9.56
CA PRO A 166 -5.66 13.34 9.91
C PRO A 166 -5.21 14.79 10.18
N THR A 167 -3.90 15.01 10.30
CA THR A 167 -3.27 16.32 10.50
C THR A 167 -2.31 16.62 9.36
N ASN A 168 -2.14 17.91 9.04
CA ASN A 168 -1.22 18.32 8.00
C ASN A 168 0.24 18.22 8.47
N ARG A 169 0.96 17.26 7.91
CA ARG A 169 2.40 17.01 8.07
C ARG A 169 3.14 17.08 6.73
N LEU A 170 2.64 17.89 5.80
CA LEU A 170 3.30 18.16 4.53
C LEU A 170 4.34 19.27 4.69
N HIS A 171 5.43 19.20 3.92
CA HIS A 171 6.40 20.30 3.88
C HIS A 171 5.78 21.51 3.15
N PRO A 172 5.92 22.75 3.66
CA PRO A 172 5.35 23.94 3.03
C PRO A 172 5.92 24.21 1.62
N ASN A 173 7.16 23.80 1.37
CA ASN A 173 7.79 23.80 0.05
C ASN A 173 8.19 22.38 -0.37
N LYS A 174 7.31 21.64 -1.04
CA LYS A 174 7.55 20.23 -1.42
C LYS A 174 8.80 20.00 -2.30
N LYS A 175 9.33 21.03 -2.98
CA LYS A 175 10.51 20.92 -3.86
C LYS A 175 11.79 20.56 -3.10
N VAL A 176 11.87 20.90 -1.81
CA VAL A 176 13.08 20.63 -1.01
C VAL A 176 13.29 19.14 -0.71
N LEU A 177 12.23 18.31 -0.81
CA LEU A 177 12.24 16.92 -0.34
C LEU A 177 13.27 16.04 -1.07
N PHE A 178 13.60 16.36 -2.32
CA PHE A 178 14.60 15.64 -3.12
C PHE A 178 15.80 16.51 -3.52
N GLN A 179 15.79 17.81 -3.18
CA GLN A 179 16.71 18.79 -3.75
C GLN A 179 18.18 18.40 -3.56
N SER A 180 18.57 18.00 -2.35
CA SER A 180 19.96 17.65 -2.02
C SER A 180 20.45 16.34 -2.62
N VAL A 181 19.54 15.44 -3.01
CA VAL A 181 19.88 14.11 -3.56
C VAL A 181 19.56 13.96 -5.03
N LYS A 182 18.90 14.95 -5.66
CA LYS A 182 18.54 14.92 -7.08
C LYS A 182 19.72 14.56 -8.00
N PRO A 183 20.96 15.06 -7.80
CA PRO A 183 22.11 14.65 -8.62
C PRO A 183 22.44 13.16 -8.50
N LEU A 184 22.25 12.56 -7.31
CA LEU A 184 22.56 11.15 -7.05
C LEU A 184 21.59 10.20 -7.77
N LEU A 185 20.38 10.68 -8.09
CA LEU A 185 19.32 9.93 -8.76
C LEU A 185 19.49 9.86 -10.28
N GLN A 186 20.34 10.70 -10.88
CA GLN A 186 20.50 10.78 -12.34
C GLN A 186 21.43 9.70 -12.90
N GLY A 187 21.38 9.49 -14.22
CA GLY A 187 22.34 8.65 -14.94
C GLY A 187 22.08 7.15 -14.88
N ALA A 188 20.85 6.74 -14.53
CA ALA A 188 20.34 5.39 -14.71
C ALA A 188 19.45 5.31 -15.96
N ASP A 189 19.29 4.11 -16.50
CA ASP A 189 18.33 3.82 -17.56
C ASP A 189 16.90 3.71 -17.01
N PHE A 190 16.78 3.23 -15.77
CA PHE A 190 15.56 3.27 -14.98
C PHE A 190 15.85 3.71 -13.55
N LEU A 191 15.12 4.72 -13.07
CA LEU A 191 15.04 5.04 -11.65
C LEU A 191 13.78 4.45 -11.02
N PHE A 192 13.99 3.61 -10.01
CA PHE A 192 12.97 2.86 -9.29
C PHE A 192 12.84 3.31 -7.82
N GLY A 193 11.62 3.28 -7.25
CA GLY A 193 11.39 3.47 -5.81
C GLY A 193 10.14 2.77 -5.27
N ASN A 194 10.04 2.60 -3.95
CA ASN A 194 8.81 2.15 -3.28
C ASN A 194 8.02 3.35 -2.76
N PHE A 195 6.84 3.60 -3.33
CA PHE A 195 5.95 4.67 -2.88
C PHE A 195 5.01 4.17 -1.78
N GLU A 196 5.39 4.42 -0.54
CA GLU A 196 4.71 3.90 0.66
C GLU A 196 3.69 4.90 1.22
N SER A 197 2.87 5.45 0.33
CA SER A 197 1.80 6.37 0.67
C SER A 197 0.68 6.25 -0.36
N THR A 198 -0.42 6.98 -0.16
CA THR A 198 -1.47 7.12 -1.15
C THR A 198 -1.48 8.52 -1.77
N LEU A 199 -1.51 8.61 -3.09
CA LEU A 199 -1.70 9.86 -3.83
C LEU A 199 -3.18 10.07 -4.11
N THR A 200 -3.93 10.51 -3.10
CA THR A 200 -5.39 10.63 -3.15
C THR A 200 -5.90 11.82 -2.35
N ASN A 201 -7.09 12.30 -2.71
CA ASN A 201 -7.87 13.24 -1.89
C ASN A 201 -9.06 12.55 -1.19
N HIS A 202 -9.16 11.22 -1.27
CA HIS A 202 -10.26 10.47 -0.67
C HIS A 202 -10.36 10.78 0.83
N PRO A 203 -11.56 11.12 1.35
CA PRO A 203 -11.70 11.64 2.71
C PRO A 203 -11.68 10.56 3.79
N TYR A 204 -11.95 9.30 3.46
CA TYR A 204 -12.10 8.23 4.43
C TYR A 204 -10.91 7.27 4.42
N SER A 205 -10.33 7.06 5.60
CA SER A 205 -9.27 6.08 5.80
C SER A 205 -9.83 4.71 6.19
N ALA A 206 -9.17 3.64 5.73
CA ALA A 206 -9.39 2.28 6.20
C ALA A 206 -8.75 2.01 7.57
N LYS A 207 -7.75 2.80 7.93
CA LYS A 207 -7.04 2.71 9.19
C LYS A 207 -7.77 3.54 10.26
N GLY A 208 -7.94 2.96 11.44
CA GLY A 208 -8.54 3.65 12.58
C GLY A 208 -7.64 4.80 13.08
N VAL A 209 -8.12 6.04 12.96
CA VAL A 209 -7.46 7.21 13.55
C VAL A 209 -7.77 7.26 15.05
N GLY A 210 -6.88 6.69 15.86
CA GLY A 210 -7.04 6.66 17.33
C GLY A 210 -6.02 5.83 18.10
N GLY A 211 -5.28 4.93 17.44
CA GLY A 211 -4.17 4.18 18.03
C GLY A 211 -2.81 4.70 17.55
N GLY A 212 -1.89 4.98 18.47
CA GLY A 212 -0.64 5.71 18.20
C GLY A 212 0.36 5.09 17.22
N LEU A 213 0.18 3.83 16.82
CA LEU A 213 1.07 3.13 15.87
C LEU A 213 0.53 3.06 14.43
N VAL A 214 -0.71 3.48 14.19
CA VAL A 214 -1.35 3.37 12.87
C VAL A 214 -1.56 4.76 12.29
N VAL A 215 -0.65 5.18 11.40
CA VAL A 215 -0.74 6.47 10.71
C VAL A 215 -1.14 6.24 9.25
N PRO A 216 -2.36 6.61 8.83
CA PRO A 216 -2.71 6.61 7.43
C PRO A 216 -1.99 7.73 6.67
N PHE A 217 -1.38 7.39 5.53
CA PHE A 217 -0.63 8.33 4.69
C PHE A 217 -1.45 8.75 3.47
N ARG A 218 -2.05 9.93 3.57
CA ARG A 218 -2.63 10.66 2.43
C ARG A 218 -1.69 11.75 1.96
N THR A 219 -1.06 11.56 0.81
CA THR A 219 -0.27 12.57 0.11
C THR A 219 -1.13 13.17 -1.02
N PRO A 220 -1.21 14.51 -1.18
CA PRO A 220 -1.98 15.10 -2.27
C PRO A 220 -1.48 14.65 -3.65
N PRO A 221 -2.36 14.42 -4.64
CA PRO A 221 -1.98 14.04 -6.00
C PRO A 221 -0.90 14.94 -6.64
N SER A 222 -0.85 16.23 -6.29
CA SER A 222 0.16 17.16 -6.81
C SER A 222 1.61 16.81 -6.44
N TYR A 223 1.86 15.88 -5.51
CA TYR A 223 3.20 15.41 -5.18
C TYR A 223 3.80 14.50 -6.27
N THR A 224 3.00 13.98 -7.20
CA THR A 224 3.54 13.24 -8.37
C THR A 224 4.51 14.09 -9.18
N GLN A 225 4.29 15.40 -9.24
CA GLN A 225 5.18 16.33 -9.93
C GLN A 225 6.61 16.30 -9.36
N ILE A 226 6.77 16.29 -8.03
CA ILE A 226 8.12 16.27 -7.44
C ILE A 226 8.81 14.91 -7.60
N LEU A 227 8.04 13.82 -7.67
CA LEU A 227 8.56 12.49 -7.99
C LEU A 227 9.07 12.49 -9.45
N LYS A 228 8.30 13.05 -10.38
CA LYS A 228 8.71 13.12 -11.78
C LYS A 228 9.92 14.05 -11.97
N GLU A 229 9.93 15.19 -11.30
CA GLU A 229 11.07 16.14 -11.30
C GLU A 229 12.33 15.56 -10.66
N ALA A 230 12.21 14.61 -9.73
CA ALA A 230 13.34 13.87 -9.17
C ALA A 230 13.91 12.84 -10.17
N GLY A 231 13.10 12.41 -11.14
CA GLY A 231 13.50 11.53 -12.23
C GLY A 231 12.94 10.12 -12.14
N PHE A 232 11.96 9.83 -11.28
CA PHE A 232 11.42 8.47 -11.15
C PHE A 232 10.72 8.03 -12.44
N ASP A 233 11.01 6.79 -12.85
CA ASP A 233 10.40 6.15 -14.02
C ASP A 233 9.36 5.11 -13.60
N ILE A 234 9.68 4.31 -12.57
CA ILE A 234 8.84 3.21 -12.09
C ILE A 234 8.78 3.28 -10.58
N MET A 235 7.58 3.07 -10.01
CA MET A 235 7.40 2.95 -8.57
C MET A 235 6.57 1.72 -8.20
N SER A 236 7.02 0.99 -7.17
CA SER A 236 6.16 0.02 -6.51
C SER A 236 5.15 0.73 -5.63
N VAL A 237 3.91 0.27 -5.71
CA VAL A 237 2.79 0.63 -4.84
C VAL A 237 2.25 -0.62 -4.13
N ALA A 238 2.96 -1.76 -4.13
CA ALA A 238 2.59 -2.94 -3.37
C ALA A 238 3.23 -2.90 -1.98
N ASN A 239 2.55 -2.32 -1.00
CA ASN A 239 3.02 -2.18 0.38
C ASN A 239 1.86 -2.13 1.38
N ASN A 240 2.17 -1.99 2.65
CA ASN A 240 1.22 -1.89 3.75
C ASN A 240 0.42 -0.58 3.83
N HIS A 241 0.79 0.43 3.02
CA HIS A 241 0.11 1.73 2.97
C HIS A 241 -0.76 1.94 1.71
N SER A 242 -0.69 1.01 0.76
CA SER A 242 -1.43 1.07 -0.52
C SER A 242 -2.94 1.21 -0.37
N TYR A 243 -3.52 0.66 0.70
CA TYR A 243 -4.96 0.63 0.98
C TYR A 243 -5.35 1.52 2.17
N ASP A 244 -4.50 2.47 2.58
CA ASP A 244 -4.80 3.40 3.68
C ASP A 244 -6.10 4.16 3.50
N PHE A 245 -6.49 4.38 2.24
CA PHE A 245 -7.74 5.04 1.83
C PHE A 245 -8.59 4.11 0.98
N TYR A 246 -8.63 2.83 1.38
CA TYR A 246 -9.33 1.74 0.69
C TYR A 246 -8.83 1.55 -0.75
N VAL A 247 -9.58 0.76 -1.53
CA VAL A 247 -9.30 0.53 -2.95
C VAL A 247 -9.31 1.83 -3.77
N GLN A 248 -10.06 2.85 -3.34
CA GLN A 248 -10.05 4.16 -4.01
C GLN A 248 -8.67 4.82 -3.91
N GLY A 249 -8.07 4.88 -2.72
CA GLY A 249 -6.72 5.42 -2.54
C GLY A 249 -5.68 4.67 -3.35
N PHE A 250 -5.78 3.35 -3.43
CA PHE A 250 -4.90 2.52 -4.26
C PHE A 250 -5.01 2.86 -5.75
N ARG A 251 -6.24 2.91 -6.28
CA ARG A 251 -6.52 3.25 -7.69
C ARG A 251 -6.09 4.66 -8.03
N ASP A 252 -6.40 5.63 -7.18
CA ASP A 252 -5.98 7.03 -7.34
C ASP A 252 -4.46 7.14 -7.40
N THR A 253 -3.75 6.37 -6.56
CA THR A 253 -2.29 6.40 -6.51
C THR A 253 -1.68 5.98 -7.84
N ILE A 254 -2.13 4.84 -8.37
CA ILE A 254 -1.71 4.33 -9.68
C ILE A 254 -2.03 5.35 -10.77
N GLN A 255 -3.27 5.84 -10.81
CA GLN A 255 -3.72 6.76 -11.85
C GLN A 255 -2.92 8.07 -11.84
N ASN A 256 -2.63 8.62 -10.65
CA ASN A 256 -1.91 9.88 -10.52
C ASN A 256 -0.42 9.74 -10.90
N LEU A 257 0.22 8.62 -10.56
CA LEU A 257 1.58 8.32 -11.02
C LEU A 257 1.62 8.24 -12.55
N GLU A 258 0.72 7.44 -13.13
CA GLU A 258 0.70 7.20 -14.58
C GLU A 258 0.37 8.44 -15.39
N LYS A 259 -0.53 9.30 -14.92
CA LYS A 259 -0.82 10.62 -15.52
C LYS A 259 0.41 11.52 -15.63
N THR A 260 1.42 11.33 -14.77
CA THR A 260 2.69 12.08 -14.81
C THR A 260 3.82 11.36 -15.51
N GLY A 261 3.53 10.20 -16.14
CA GLY A 261 4.52 9.39 -16.84
C GLY A 261 5.46 8.64 -15.90
N ILE A 262 5.02 8.33 -14.68
CA ILE A 262 5.67 7.37 -13.77
C ILE A 262 4.83 6.09 -13.81
N LYS A 263 5.44 4.95 -14.08
CA LYS A 263 4.72 3.67 -14.13
C LYS A 263 4.59 3.09 -12.73
N ALA A 264 3.41 2.59 -12.41
CA ALA A 264 3.14 1.94 -11.14
C ALA A 264 3.13 0.42 -11.30
N VAL A 265 3.76 -0.29 -10.36
CA VAL A 265 3.68 -1.74 -10.26
C VAL A 265 3.19 -2.13 -8.86
N GLY A 266 2.34 -3.16 -8.79
CA GLY A 266 1.88 -3.69 -7.49
C GLY A 266 0.43 -4.16 -7.47
N LYS A 267 -0.34 -3.95 -8.55
CA LYS A 267 -1.64 -4.61 -8.70
C LYS A 267 -1.42 -6.14 -8.71
N LYS A 268 -2.36 -6.89 -8.12
CA LYS A 268 -2.34 -8.35 -8.15
C LYS A 268 -2.38 -8.86 -9.60
N GLY A 269 -1.52 -9.82 -9.93
CA GLY A 269 -1.36 -10.39 -11.27
C GLY A 269 -0.62 -9.50 -12.28
N GLN A 270 -0.26 -8.27 -11.92
CA GLN A 270 0.36 -7.32 -12.85
C GLN A 270 1.80 -7.69 -13.19
N ILE A 271 2.11 -7.64 -14.49
CA ILE A 271 3.47 -7.64 -15.04
C ILE A 271 3.59 -6.39 -15.90
N LEU A 272 4.43 -5.44 -15.51
CA LEU A 272 4.74 -4.26 -16.32
C LEU A 272 5.95 -4.60 -17.20
N ILE A 273 5.86 -4.38 -18.52
CA ILE A 273 7.00 -4.56 -19.44
C ILE A 273 7.47 -3.19 -19.93
N ALA A 274 8.73 -2.88 -19.66
CA ALA A 274 9.44 -1.72 -20.19
C ALA A 274 10.52 -2.18 -21.18
N HIS A 275 10.89 -1.32 -22.12
CA HIS A 275 11.92 -1.64 -23.12
C HIS A 275 13.07 -0.66 -23.04
N TYR A 276 14.31 -1.15 -23.17
CA TYR A 276 15.51 -0.32 -23.27
C TYR A 276 16.47 -0.91 -24.30
N GLN A 277 16.80 -0.14 -25.33
CA GLN A 277 17.72 -0.55 -26.40
C GLN A 277 17.45 -1.96 -26.96
N GLY A 278 16.17 -2.30 -27.15
CA GLY A 278 15.74 -3.62 -27.66
C GLY A 278 15.64 -4.72 -26.61
N VAL A 279 16.10 -4.50 -25.37
CA VAL A 279 15.92 -5.43 -24.25
C VAL A 279 14.58 -5.14 -23.56
N SER A 280 13.82 -6.20 -23.29
CA SER A 280 12.55 -6.16 -22.57
C SER A 280 12.75 -6.50 -21.09
N ILE A 281 12.23 -5.66 -20.20
CA ILE A 281 12.37 -5.79 -18.75
C ILE A 281 10.98 -5.85 -18.12
N ALA A 282 10.65 -6.98 -17.51
CA ALA A 282 9.45 -7.17 -16.72
C ALA A 282 9.65 -6.70 -15.27
N TRP A 283 8.65 -6.02 -14.72
CA TRP A 283 8.63 -5.52 -13.35
C TRP A 283 7.41 -6.08 -12.63
N ILE A 284 7.63 -6.62 -11.43
CA ILE A 284 6.57 -7.20 -10.60
C ILE A 284 6.70 -6.69 -9.16
N GLY A 285 5.60 -6.20 -8.59
CA GLY A 285 5.51 -5.74 -7.21
C GLY A 285 4.85 -6.78 -6.33
N PHE A 286 5.49 -7.10 -5.20
CA PHE A 286 5.00 -8.02 -4.19
C PHE A 286 4.91 -7.34 -2.81
N SER A 287 4.00 -7.85 -1.98
CA SER A 287 3.97 -7.55 -0.54
C SER A 287 3.60 -8.80 0.25
N TYR A 288 3.43 -8.69 1.57
CA TYR A 288 2.91 -9.78 2.38
C TYR A 288 1.37 -9.91 2.37
N PHE A 289 0.66 -9.00 1.70
CA PHE A 289 -0.80 -9.00 1.59
C PHE A 289 -1.33 -9.71 0.33
N ASP A 290 -2.47 -10.40 0.47
CA ASP A 290 -3.13 -11.18 -0.59
C ASP A 290 -3.92 -10.34 -1.62
N TYR A 291 -4.16 -9.05 -1.34
CA TYR A 291 -4.72 -8.12 -2.32
C TYR A 291 -3.66 -7.55 -3.29
N HIS A 292 -2.37 -7.81 -3.02
CA HIS A 292 -1.27 -7.66 -3.99
C HIS A 292 -0.82 -9.04 -4.49
N ASN A 293 0.32 -9.10 -5.17
CA ASN A 293 1.06 -10.36 -5.28
C ASN A 293 1.69 -10.67 -3.92
N SER A 294 1.21 -11.73 -3.27
CA SER A 294 1.61 -12.09 -1.91
C SER A 294 2.85 -12.99 -1.91
N ILE A 295 3.89 -12.61 -1.16
CA ILE A 295 5.06 -13.47 -0.95
C ILE A 295 4.74 -14.75 -0.18
N ASN A 296 3.64 -14.74 0.59
CA ASN A 296 3.20 -15.88 1.38
C ASN A 296 2.50 -16.94 0.50
N ASN A 297 2.17 -16.61 -0.75
CA ASN A 297 1.67 -17.56 -1.74
C ASN A 297 2.74 -17.85 -2.80
N LEU A 298 3.74 -18.65 -2.43
CA LEU A 298 4.87 -18.99 -3.30
C LEU A 298 4.45 -19.66 -4.61
N ALA A 299 3.38 -20.45 -4.61
CA ALA A 299 2.89 -21.11 -5.82
C ALA A 299 2.41 -20.09 -6.87
N ARG A 300 1.57 -19.12 -6.47
CA ARG A 300 1.11 -18.05 -7.36
C ARG A 300 2.25 -17.11 -7.74
N ALA A 301 3.13 -16.77 -6.79
CA ALA A 301 4.29 -15.94 -7.04
C ALA A 301 5.20 -16.56 -8.11
N LYS A 302 5.52 -17.85 -7.97
CA LYS A 302 6.29 -18.62 -8.95
C LYS A 302 5.63 -18.60 -10.33
N ALA A 303 4.34 -18.89 -10.42
CA ALA A 303 3.63 -18.92 -11.70
C ALA A 303 3.68 -17.55 -12.42
N LEU A 304 3.56 -16.46 -11.65
CA LEU A 304 3.64 -15.10 -12.20
C LEU A 304 5.04 -14.77 -12.72
N VAL A 305 6.09 -15.12 -11.97
CA VAL A 305 7.49 -14.91 -12.41
C VAL A 305 7.80 -15.73 -13.66
N GLN A 306 7.37 -16.99 -13.71
CA GLN A 306 7.54 -17.83 -14.91
C GLN A 306 6.76 -17.29 -16.13
N LYS A 307 5.61 -16.64 -15.91
CA LYS A 307 4.87 -15.94 -16.97
C LYS A 307 5.65 -14.72 -17.47
N ALA A 308 6.26 -13.95 -16.57
CA ALA A 308 7.07 -12.79 -16.92
C ALA A 308 8.36 -13.17 -17.67
N SER A 309 9.06 -14.22 -17.22
CA SER A 309 10.33 -14.66 -17.82
C SER A 309 10.18 -15.23 -19.23
N LYS A 310 8.96 -15.59 -19.65
CA LYS A 310 8.64 -15.98 -21.04
C LYS A 310 8.39 -14.80 -21.96
N ARG A 311 8.22 -13.59 -21.40
CA ARG A 311 7.78 -12.38 -22.12
C ARG A 311 8.78 -11.23 -22.04
N ALA A 312 9.81 -11.37 -21.23
CA ALA A 312 10.84 -10.37 -21.06
C ALA A 312 12.21 -11.04 -20.93
N ASP A 313 13.26 -10.33 -21.36
CA ASP A 313 14.65 -10.77 -21.25
C ASP A 313 15.17 -10.70 -19.81
N ILE A 314 14.63 -9.75 -19.01
CA ILE A 314 15.00 -9.53 -17.61
C ILE A 314 13.74 -9.42 -16.76
N VAL A 315 13.72 -10.03 -15.58
CA VAL A 315 12.63 -9.89 -14.60
C VAL A 315 13.12 -9.25 -13.29
N VAL A 316 12.62 -8.05 -13.00
CA VAL A 316 12.88 -7.30 -11.76
C VAL A 316 11.69 -7.42 -10.81
N ILE A 317 11.99 -7.76 -9.56
CA ILE A 317 11.01 -7.89 -8.49
C ILE A 317 11.25 -6.79 -7.45
N SER A 318 10.18 -6.09 -7.08
CA SER A 318 10.12 -5.31 -5.85
C SER A 318 9.28 -6.04 -4.82
N VAL A 319 9.74 -6.09 -3.57
CA VAL A 319 9.06 -6.80 -2.49
C VAL A 319 9.04 -6.00 -1.20
N HIS A 320 7.84 -5.71 -0.69
CA HIS A 320 7.63 -5.01 0.58
C HIS A 320 7.20 -5.99 1.67
N ALA A 321 8.17 -6.49 2.44
CA ALA A 321 7.98 -7.54 3.45
C ALA A 321 9.19 -7.65 4.41
N GLY A 322 9.13 -8.56 5.39
CA GLY A 322 10.08 -8.64 6.49
C GLY A 322 9.65 -7.83 7.72
N ALA A 323 10.25 -8.12 8.87
CA ALA A 323 10.00 -7.41 10.11
C ALA A 323 10.66 -6.03 10.12
N GLU A 324 10.08 -5.09 10.87
CA GLU A 324 10.48 -3.68 10.83
C GLU A 324 11.37 -3.29 12.01
N GLY A 325 12.22 -2.29 11.78
CA GLY A 325 13.02 -1.65 12.83
C GLY A 325 14.47 -2.16 12.96
N THR A 326 15.23 -1.48 13.82
CA THR A 326 16.65 -1.78 14.07
C THR A 326 16.89 -3.18 14.63
N GLY A 327 15.93 -3.75 15.36
CA GLY A 327 15.97 -5.15 15.81
C GLY A 327 15.87 -6.18 14.69
N ALA A 328 15.46 -5.76 13.50
CA ALA A 328 15.22 -6.61 12.34
C ALA A 328 16.27 -6.45 11.24
N MET A 329 17.48 -5.93 11.51
CA MET A 329 18.52 -5.76 10.48
C MET A 329 19.05 -7.07 9.87
N ARG A 330 18.92 -8.19 10.61
CA ARG A 330 19.51 -9.49 10.24
C ARG A 330 18.57 -10.28 9.35
N VAL A 331 19.05 -10.63 8.16
CA VAL A 331 18.31 -11.47 7.21
C VAL A 331 18.67 -12.93 7.48
N ARG A 332 17.65 -13.78 7.65
CA ARG A 332 17.82 -15.22 7.82
C ARG A 332 16.78 -15.94 6.99
N ASN A 333 17.07 -17.18 6.59
CA ASN A 333 16.10 -18.04 5.92
C ASN A 333 15.06 -18.57 6.91
N LYS A 334 14.21 -17.66 7.40
CA LYS A 334 13.12 -17.93 8.33
C LYS A 334 11.98 -16.96 8.06
N THR A 335 10.77 -17.37 8.42
CA THR A 335 9.62 -16.47 8.41
C THR A 335 9.81 -15.38 9.47
N GLU A 336 9.59 -14.14 9.07
CA GLU A 336 9.59 -12.98 9.94
C GLU A 336 8.15 -12.62 10.34
N VAL A 337 7.97 -12.17 11.58
CA VAL A 337 6.68 -11.72 12.12
C VAL A 337 6.89 -10.34 12.72
N PHE A 338 5.97 -9.42 12.46
CA PHE A 338 5.96 -8.07 13.03
C PHE A 338 4.52 -7.63 13.24
N ALA A 339 4.23 -7.00 14.39
CA ALA A 339 2.87 -6.61 14.76
C ALA A 339 1.80 -7.73 14.60
N ASN A 340 2.17 -8.98 14.91
CA ASN A 340 1.37 -10.21 14.71
C ASN A 340 1.04 -10.58 13.26
N GLU A 341 1.69 -9.96 12.27
CA GLU A 341 1.51 -10.28 10.86
C GLU A 341 2.62 -11.22 10.36
N ASN A 342 2.26 -12.17 9.51
CA ASN A 342 3.24 -12.98 8.78
C ASN A 342 3.89 -12.11 7.69
N ARG A 343 5.11 -11.64 7.97
CA ARG A 343 5.92 -10.80 7.07
C ARG A 343 6.73 -11.63 6.07
N GLY A 344 6.50 -12.93 6.03
CA GLY A 344 7.09 -13.89 5.11
C GLY A 344 8.56 -14.19 5.36
N ASN A 345 9.10 -15.09 4.53
CA ASN A 345 10.50 -15.50 4.57
C ASN A 345 11.20 -14.95 3.31
N LEU A 346 11.91 -13.84 3.47
CA LEU A 346 12.53 -13.13 2.34
C LEU A 346 13.58 -13.97 1.62
N VAL A 347 14.43 -14.74 2.32
CA VAL A 347 15.45 -15.58 1.65
C VAL A 347 14.79 -16.66 0.81
N LYS A 348 13.83 -17.39 1.41
CA LYS A 348 13.09 -18.45 0.69
C LYS A 348 12.35 -17.88 -0.51
N PHE A 349 11.66 -16.76 -0.34
CA PHE A 349 10.96 -16.08 -1.43
C PHE A 349 11.96 -15.70 -2.54
N SER A 350 13.02 -14.98 -2.19
CA SER A 350 14.00 -14.46 -3.15
C SER A 350 14.67 -15.56 -3.97
N HIS A 351 15.16 -16.61 -3.30
CA HIS A 351 15.77 -17.75 -3.99
C HIS A 351 14.76 -18.47 -4.88
N THR A 352 13.51 -18.66 -4.39
CA THR A 352 12.45 -19.29 -5.20
C THR A 352 12.13 -18.47 -6.45
N MET A 353 12.09 -17.14 -6.35
CA MET A 353 11.79 -16.30 -7.52
C MET A 353 12.94 -16.35 -8.53
N ILE A 354 14.20 -16.27 -8.10
CA ILE A 354 15.36 -16.39 -8.99
C ILE A 354 15.38 -17.76 -9.67
N ASP A 355 15.13 -18.83 -8.92
CA ASP A 355 15.04 -20.20 -9.46
C ASP A 355 13.94 -20.38 -10.53
N ASN A 356 13.03 -19.42 -10.64
CA ASN A 356 11.90 -19.46 -11.56
C ASN A 356 11.89 -18.30 -12.57
N GLY A 357 13.02 -17.59 -12.72
CA GLY A 357 13.23 -16.62 -13.79
C GLY A 357 13.32 -15.16 -13.35
N ALA A 358 13.47 -14.86 -12.06
CA ALA A 358 13.81 -13.50 -11.60
C ALA A 358 15.31 -13.21 -11.69
N ASP A 359 15.67 -11.97 -11.99
CA ASP A 359 17.06 -11.53 -12.20
C ASP A 359 17.56 -10.50 -11.19
N LEU A 360 16.64 -9.70 -10.64
CA LEU A 360 16.92 -8.69 -9.64
C LEU A 360 15.80 -8.62 -8.62
N ILE A 361 16.16 -8.57 -7.33
CA ILE A 361 15.19 -8.42 -6.23
C ILE A 361 15.52 -7.19 -5.39
N LEU A 362 14.56 -6.30 -5.27
CA LEU A 362 14.62 -5.04 -4.53
C LEU A 362 13.66 -5.09 -3.32
N GLY A 363 14.23 -5.23 -2.13
CA GLY A 363 13.50 -5.33 -0.87
C GLY A 363 13.21 -3.97 -0.23
N HIS A 364 12.07 -3.92 0.45
CA HIS A 364 11.48 -2.76 1.13
C HIS A 364 10.81 -3.22 2.41
N SER A 365 10.36 -2.27 3.27
CA SER A 365 9.56 -2.51 4.49
C SER A 365 10.29 -2.53 5.83
N PRO A 366 11.47 -3.15 6.00
CA PRO A 366 12.15 -3.14 7.29
C PRO A 366 12.51 -1.74 7.82
N HIS A 367 12.43 -0.71 6.97
CA HIS A 367 12.82 0.68 7.23
C HIS A 367 14.30 0.89 7.59
N VAL A 368 15.12 -0.17 7.53
CA VAL A 368 16.57 -0.16 7.70
C VAL A 368 17.24 -0.86 6.52
N PRO A 369 18.39 -0.38 6.02
CA PRO A 369 19.14 -1.11 5.01
C PRO A 369 19.56 -2.49 5.54
N ARG A 370 19.39 -3.53 4.73
CA ARG A 370 19.77 -4.91 5.06
C ARG A 370 20.86 -5.42 4.13
N ALA A 371 21.33 -6.63 4.39
CA ALA A 371 22.33 -7.32 3.59
C ALA A 371 21.94 -7.43 2.10
N VAL A 372 22.96 -7.60 1.24
CA VAL A 372 22.81 -7.94 -0.17
C VAL A 372 23.40 -9.33 -0.44
N GLU A 373 22.95 -10.00 -1.49
CA GLU A 373 23.39 -11.34 -1.85
C GLU A 373 23.52 -11.46 -3.38
N LEU A 374 24.51 -12.22 -3.85
CA LEU A 374 24.55 -12.71 -5.22
C LEU A 374 24.20 -14.19 -5.20
N TYR A 375 23.04 -14.52 -5.73
CA TYR A 375 22.52 -15.88 -5.78
C TYR A 375 22.37 -16.31 -7.25
N LYS A 376 23.12 -17.34 -7.67
CA LYS A 376 23.14 -17.82 -9.07
C LYS A 376 23.41 -16.72 -10.12
N GLY A 377 24.28 -15.77 -9.79
CA GLY A 377 24.60 -14.63 -10.67
C GLY A 377 23.58 -13.50 -10.65
N LYS A 378 22.48 -13.62 -9.88
CA LYS A 378 21.40 -12.64 -9.76
C LYS A 378 21.50 -11.87 -8.45
N PHE A 379 21.23 -10.57 -8.50
CA PHE A 379 21.46 -9.67 -7.36
C PHE A 379 20.20 -9.54 -6.49
N ILE A 380 20.38 -9.62 -5.17
CA ILE A 380 19.30 -9.45 -4.18
C ILE A 380 19.70 -8.35 -3.19
N ALA A 381 18.86 -7.33 -3.05
CA ALA A 381 18.90 -6.40 -1.93
C ALA A 381 17.71 -6.68 -0.99
N TYR A 382 17.97 -7.11 0.24
CA TYR A 382 16.90 -7.54 1.14
C TYR A 382 16.13 -6.38 1.80
N SER A 383 16.74 -5.19 1.86
CA SER A 383 16.03 -3.94 2.16
C SER A 383 16.90 -2.75 1.81
N LEU A 384 16.30 -1.75 1.17
CA LEU A 384 16.92 -0.46 0.89
C LEU A 384 16.68 0.60 2.00
N GLY A 385 15.98 0.22 3.08
CA GLY A 385 15.61 1.14 4.16
C GLY A 385 14.67 2.27 3.71
N ASN A 386 14.66 3.38 4.43
CA ASN A 386 13.89 4.57 4.08
C ASN A 386 14.68 5.48 3.13
N PHE A 387 14.01 6.06 2.13
CA PHE A 387 14.60 7.11 1.28
C PHE A 387 14.03 8.50 1.58
N LEU A 388 12.75 8.59 1.93
CA LEU A 388 12.10 9.84 2.33
C LEU A 388 11.01 9.53 3.35
N GLY A 389 10.97 10.26 4.47
CA GLY A 389 9.99 10.02 5.52
C GLY A 389 9.62 11.30 6.26
N TYR A 390 9.15 12.32 5.53
CA TYR A 390 9.01 13.67 6.08
C TYR A 390 8.05 13.73 7.27
N ARG A 391 8.61 13.78 8.49
CA ARG A 391 7.89 13.80 9.78
C ARG A 391 6.88 12.65 9.94
N THR A 392 7.13 11.53 9.27
CA THR A 392 6.27 10.33 9.27
C THR A 392 7.01 9.09 9.73
N LEU A 393 8.28 8.94 9.39
CA LEU A 393 9.12 7.79 9.74
C LEU A 393 10.18 8.18 10.77
N SER A 394 10.58 7.23 11.60
CA SER A 394 11.66 7.44 12.57
C SER A 394 13.00 7.57 11.84
N THR A 395 13.85 8.47 12.34
CA THR A 395 15.23 8.67 11.87
C THR A 395 16.23 8.46 13.00
N GLN A 396 15.91 7.56 13.93
CA GLN A 396 16.80 7.21 15.03
C GLN A 396 17.68 6.03 14.64
N ALA A 397 18.97 6.12 14.97
CA ALA A 397 19.97 5.08 14.66
C ALA A 397 19.94 4.67 13.17
N GLU A 398 19.96 3.36 12.86
CA GLU A 398 20.02 2.84 11.49
C GLU A 398 18.77 3.13 10.64
N LEU A 399 17.66 3.58 11.26
CA LEU A 399 16.47 4.03 10.52
C LEU A 399 16.71 5.33 9.74
N ALA A 400 17.78 6.06 10.06
CA ALA A 400 18.22 7.22 9.28
C ALA A 400 19.20 6.85 8.15
N TYR A 401 19.68 5.60 8.09
CA TYR A 401 20.62 5.19 7.05
C TYR A 401 19.84 4.86 5.78
N SER A 402 20.32 5.40 4.66
CA SER A 402 19.68 5.29 3.36
C SER A 402 20.74 5.09 2.28
N LEU A 403 20.27 4.85 1.06
CA LEU A 403 21.12 4.70 -0.10
C LEU A 403 20.34 4.96 -1.39
N VAL A 404 21.09 5.31 -2.43
CA VAL A 404 20.72 4.98 -3.80
C VAL A 404 21.56 3.76 -4.18
N LEU A 405 20.89 2.64 -4.46
CA LEU A 405 21.53 1.45 -5.00
C LEU A 405 21.60 1.56 -6.51
N GLU A 406 22.79 1.46 -7.09
CA GLU A 406 22.99 1.29 -8.53
C GLU A 406 23.34 -0.18 -8.81
N VAL A 407 22.65 -0.79 -9.76
CA VAL A 407 22.91 -2.15 -10.24
C VAL A 407 22.98 -2.14 -11.76
N GLU A 408 24.01 -2.76 -12.30
CA GLU A 408 24.19 -2.98 -13.73
C GLU A 408 23.99 -4.46 -14.05
N LEU A 409 23.08 -4.74 -14.97
CA LEU A 409 22.77 -6.09 -15.47
C LEU A 409 23.16 -6.19 -16.94
N ASN A 410 23.63 -7.36 -17.39
CA ASN A 410 23.71 -7.64 -18.82
C ASN A 410 22.32 -7.97 -19.37
N ASN A 411 22.21 -8.16 -20.69
CA ASN A 411 20.96 -8.54 -21.37
C ASN A 411 20.49 -9.99 -21.11
N GLN A 412 21.19 -10.77 -20.26
CA GLN A 412 20.73 -12.05 -19.70
C GLN A 412 20.27 -11.91 -18.23
N GLY A 413 20.23 -10.68 -17.70
CA GLY A 413 19.87 -10.40 -16.32
C GLY A 413 20.95 -10.76 -15.29
N ASP A 414 22.17 -11.11 -15.72
CA ASP A 414 23.27 -11.37 -14.79
C ASP A 414 23.85 -10.07 -14.25
N PHE A 415 24.20 -10.10 -12.96
CA PHE A 415 24.88 -9.00 -12.29
C PHE A 415 26.26 -8.75 -12.89
N VAL A 416 26.48 -7.53 -13.38
CA VAL A 416 27.77 -7.05 -13.90
C VAL A 416 28.52 -6.29 -12.82
N SER A 417 27.89 -5.25 -12.26
CA SER A 417 28.48 -4.38 -11.25
C SER A 417 27.40 -3.69 -10.42
N GLY A 418 27.79 -3.09 -9.29
CA GLY A 418 26.87 -2.26 -8.51
C GLY A 418 27.59 -1.22 -7.68
N ASN A 419 26.83 -0.29 -7.11
CA ASN A 419 27.36 0.74 -6.22
C ASN A 419 26.33 1.13 -5.15
N ILE A 420 26.79 1.28 -3.91
CA ILE A 420 26.02 1.86 -2.82
C ILE A 420 26.40 3.34 -2.74
N ILE A 421 25.51 4.21 -3.19
CA ILE A 421 25.67 5.66 -3.02
C ILE A 421 25.03 6.04 -1.68
N PRO A 422 25.83 6.43 -0.67
CA PRO A 422 25.33 6.57 0.69
C PRO A 422 24.50 7.84 0.87
N VAL A 423 23.32 7.70 1.47
CA VAL A 423 22.39 8.78 1.80
C VAL A 423 22.04 8.68 3.29
N HIS A 424 21.76 9.81 3.92
CA HIS A 424 21.28 9.85 5.30
C HIS A 424 20.03 10.72 5.39
N LEU A 425 19.11 10.34 6.28
CA LEU A 425 17.92 11.13 6.55
C LEU A 425 18.19 12.10 7.70
N ASN A 426 17.84 13.37 7.54
CA ASN A 426 17.93 14.32 8.64
C ASN A 426 16.84 14.05 9.70
N ARG A 427 16.81 14.82 10.79
CA ARG A 427 15.79 14.64 11.86
C ARG A 427 14.34 14.78 11.39
N GLN A 428 14.10 15.38 10.23
CA GLN A 428 12.77 15.50 9.63
C GLN A 428 12.47 14.38 8.64
N GLY A 429 13.42 13.49 8.32
CA GLY A 429 13.25 12.45 7.31
C GLY A 429 13.57 12.88 5.88
N ILE A 430 14.24 14.02 5.68
CA ILE A 430 14.66 14.50 4.34
C ILE A 430 16.05 13.94 4.01
N PRO A 431 16.25 13.32 2.83
CA PRO A 431 17.52 12.73 2.44
C PRO A 431 18.57 13.77 2.05
N TYR A 432 19.83 13.48 2.39
CA TYR A 432 21.01 14.22 1.95
C TYR A 432 22.21 13.26 1.74
N PRO A 433 23.21 13.63 0.92
CA PRO A 433 24.40 12.81 0.70
C PRO A 433 25.13 12.48 2.01
N ASP A 434 25.56 11.23 2.21
CA ASP A 434 26.26 10.80 3.42
C ASP A 434 27.76 10.57 3.18
N PRO A 435 28.63 11.59 3.33
CA PRO A 435 30.08 11.43 3.12
C PRO A 435 30.74 10.50 4.14
N LYS A 436 30.04 10.12 5.22
CA LYS A 436 30.55 9.17 6.22
C LYS A 436 30.39 7.70 5.79
N GLY A 437 29.67 7.45 4.70
CA GLY A 437 29.48 6.12 4.12
C GLY A 437 28.86 5.12 5.10
N ARG A 438 27.89 5.55 5.92
CA ARG A 438 27.35 4.73 7.02
C ARG A 438 26.60 3.51 6.50
N SER A 439 25.79 3.67 5.46
CA SER A 439 25.07 2.57 4.82
C SER A 439 26.02 1.58 4.14
N ILE A 440 27.12 2.04 3.53
CA ILE A 440 28.16 1.15 2.96
C ILE A 440 28.75 0.25 4.07
N LYS A 441 29.15 0.84 5.20
CA LYS A 441 29.72 0.11 6.34
C LYS A 441 28.73 -0.92 6.90
N LEU A 442 27.48 -0.49 7.10
CA LEU A 442 26.42 -1.35 7.63
C LEU A 442 26.14 -2.53 6.68
N ILE A 443 25.87 -2.26 5.39
CA ILE A 443 25.52 -3.31 4.43
C ILE A 443 26.69 -4.28 4.24
N ARG A 444 27.95 -3.79 4.23
CA ARG A 444 29.13 -4.66 4.17
C ARG A 444 29.19 -5.61 5.37
N GLN A 445 28.98 -5.10 6.58
CA GLN A 445 28.97 -5.91 7.79
C GLN A 445 27.81 -6.92 7.78
N LEU A 446 26.59 -6.49 7.48
CA LEU A 446 25.42 -7.36 7.44
C LEU A 446 25.57 -8.45 6.36
N THR A 447 26.09 -8.11 5.19
CA THR A 447 26.34 -9.06 4.10
C THR A 447 27.33 -10.15 4.50
N GLN A 448 28.44 -9.78 5.15
CA GLN A 448 29.41 -10.78 5.65
C GLN A 448 28.81 -11.70 6.71
N LEU A 449 27.94 -11.16 7.57
CA LEU A 449 27.40 -11.91 8.69
C LEU A 449 26.16 -12.74 8.32
N ASP A 450 25.33 -12.31 7.37
CA ASP A 450 24.12 -13.01 6.94
C ASP A 450 24.40 -13.97 5.75
N PHE A 451 25.32 -13.59 4.86
CA PHE A 451 25.65 -14.33 3.64
C PHE A 451 27.18 -14.46 3.44
N PRO A 452 27.93 -15.09 4.37
CA PRO A 452 29.40 -15.16 4.30
C PRO A 452 29.93 -15.83 3.01
N LYS A 453 29.12 -16.70 2.40
CA LYS A 453 29.45 -17.42 1.15
C LYS A 453 29.05 -16.67 -0.12
N THR A 454 28.45 -15.48 -0.01
CA THR A 454 28.08 -14.68 -1.18
C THR A 454 29.31 -14.38 -2.04
N ALA A 455 29.15 -14.45 -3.36
CA ALA A 455 30.19 -14.12 -4.33
C ALA A 455 30.27 -12.59 -4.59
N LEU A 456 29.97 -11.77 -3.58
CA LEU A 456 30.07 -10.31 -3.62
C LEU A 456 31.21 -9.78 -2.75
N THR A 457 31.86 -8.74 -3.24
CA THR A 457 32.76 -7.88 -2.47
C THR A 457 32.22 -6.46 -2.50
N ILE A 458 32.03 -5.86 -1.33
CA ILE A 458 31.65 -4.45 -1.18
C ILE A 458 32.89 -3.68 -0.72
N LYS A 459 33.42 -2.82 -1.60
CA LYS A 459 34.56 -1.95 -1.28
C LYS A 459 34.15 -0.82 -0.34
N SER A 460 35.15 -0.20 0.30
CA SER A 460 34.93 0.93 1.22
C SER A 460 34.32 2.17 0.56
N ASN A 461 34.48 2.32 -0.76
CA ASN A 461 33.89 3.39 -1.56
C ASN A 461 32.47 3.09 -2.05
N GLY A 462 31.87 1.95 -1.67
CA GLY A 462 30.52 1.56 -2.06
C GLY A 462 30.42 0.66 -3.29
N GLN A 463 31.51 0.51 -4.06
CA GLN A 463 31.51 -0.36 -5.25
C GLN A 463 31.26 -1.82 -4.86
N ILE A 464 30.29 -2.44 -5.52
CA ILE A 464 29.94 -3.86 -5.38
C ILE A 464 30.45 -4.59 -6.62
N LEU A 465 31.27 -5.62 -6.39
CA LEU A 465 31.84 -6.46 -7.44
C LEU A 465 31.57 -7.94 -7.18
N ARG A 466 31.53 -8.72 -8.25
CA ARG A 466 31.62 -10.18 -8.16
C ARG A 466 33.04 -10.58 -7.73
N LYS A 467 33.14 -11.57 -6.84
CA LYS A 467 34.42 -12.18 -6.43
C LYS A 467 35.08 -12.96 -7.56
#